data_AF-A0A4Q2RV91-F1
#
_entry.id   AF-A0A4Q2RV91-F1
#
_cell.length_a   1.000
_cell.length_b   1.000
_cell.length_c   1.000
_cell.angle_alpha   90.00
_cell.angle_beta   90.00
_cell.angle_gamma   90.00
#
_symmetry.space_group_name_H-M   'P 1'
#
loop_
_entity.id
_entity.type
_entity.pdbx_description
1 polymer ?
#
loop_
_entity_poly.entity_id
_entity_poly.type
_entity_poly.pdbx_seq_one_letter_code
_entity_poly.pdbx_strand_id
1 'polypeptide(L)'
;MVNPMIGMPQGAEWLVILLIVVLVFGASKLPDLARSSGQALKIFKDETKNLKDDGDTDSAAAKTPEQLEIERRNAVQSETHNETSGEVLRERRDDTTA
;
A
#
# COMPACT_ATOMS: atom_id res chain seq x y z
N MET A 1 -10.64 52.36 19.16
CA MET A 1 -11.49 51.19 18.87
C MET A 1 -10.85 50.43 17.71
N VAL A 2 -10.36 49.22 17.99
CA VAL A 2 -9.98 48.14 17.07
C VAL A 2 -9.27 48.50 15.75
N ASN A 3 -7.95 48.73 15.82
CA ASN A 3 -7.06 48.53 14.66
C ASN A 3 -6.46 47.13 14.76
N PRO A 4 -6.87 46.15 13.94
CA PRO A 4 -6.25 44.84 13.97
C PRO A 4 -4.84 44.95 13.39
N MET A 5 -3.86 44.56 14.20
CA MET A 5 -2.46 44.41 13.84
C MET A 5 -2.33 43.18 12.91
N ILE A 6 -2.77 43.33 11.65
CA ILE A 6 -2.54 42.42 10.54
C ILE A 6 -1.05 42.52 10.19
N GLY A 7 -0.21 41.81 10.94
CA GLY A 7 1.24 41.88 10.77
C GLY A 7 1.93 40.53 10.85
N MET A 8 1.26 39.47 11.27
CA MET A 8 1.82 38.12 11.30
C MET A 8 0.72 37.12 10.95
N PRO A 9 0.85 36.38 9.83
CA PRO A 9 -0.15 35.39 9.47
C PRO A 9 -0.10 34.22 10.45
N GLN A 10 -0.95 34.27 11.47
CA GLN A 10 -1.07 33.24 12.50
C GLN A 10 -1.85 32.04 11.97
N GLY A 11 -1.44 31.46 10.83
CA GLY A 11 -2.06 30.27 10.23
C GLY A 11 -3.51 30.42 9.74
N ALA A 12 -4.24 31.43 10.22
CA ALA A 12 -5.64 31.68 9.89
C ALA A 12 -5.81 32.06 8.42
N GLU A 13 -4.86 32.79 7.81
CA GLU A 13 -4.91 33.08 6.38
C GLU A 13 -4.86 31.79 5.54
N TRP A 14 -4.06 30.80 5.94
CA TRP A 14 -3.99 29.52 5.24
C TRP A 14 -5.33 28.79 5.25
N LEU A 15 -6.06 28.83 6.38
CA LEU A 15 -7.41 28.27 6.47
C LEU A 15 -8.39 29.00 5.57
N VAL A 16 -8.32 30.34 5.49
CA VAL A 16 -9.18 31.14 4.60
C VAL A 16 -8.90 30.83 3.13
N ILE A 17 -7.63 30.72 2.74
CA ILE A 17 -7.26 30.36 1.36
C ILE A 17 -7.74 28.94 1.04
N LEU A 18 -7.52 27.98 1.93
CA LEU A 18 -7.99 26.60 1.76
C LEU A 18 -9.51 26.56 1.59
N LEU A 19 -10.25 27.33 2.40
CA LEU A 19 -11.71 27.44 2.31
C LEU A 19 -12.15 27.96 0.93
N ILE A 20 -11.50 29.01 0.41
CA ILE A 20 -11.80 29.55 -0.93
C ILE A 20 -11.53 28.52 -2.02
N VAL A 21 -10.40 27.81 -1.96
CA VAL A 21 -10.07 26.75 -2.92
C VAL A 21 -11.10 25.62 -2.87
N VAL A 22 -11.53 25.20 -1.68
CA VAL A 22 -12.61 24.19 -1.52
C VAL A 22 -13.93 24.68 -2.11
N LEU A 23 -14.26 25.96 -2.01
CA LEU A 23 -15.49 26.53 -2.60
C LEU A 23 -15.45 26.56 -4.13
N VAL A 24 -14.29 26.91 -4.72
CA VAL A 24 -14.13 27.00 -6.19
C VAL A 24 -14.06 25.62 -6.83
N PHE A 25 -13.25 24.72 -6.25
CA PHE A 25 -13.03 23.38 -6.83
C PHE A 25 -14.03 22.34 -6.31
N GLY A 26 -14.62 22.55 -5.13
CA GLY A 26 -15.48 21.59 -4.45
C GLY A 26 -14.71 20.63 -3.53
N ALA A 27 -15.35 20.23 -2.42
CA ALA A 27 -14.75 19.34 -1.41
C ALA A 27 -14.33 17.96 -1.94
N SER A 28 -14.95 17.47 -3.02
CA SER A 28 -14.62 16.18 -3.62
C SER A 28 -13.43 16.25 -4.59
N LYS A 29 -13.18 17.40 -5.23
CA LYS A 29 -12.18 17.50 -6.31
C LYS A 29 -10.76 17.68 -5.79
N LEU A 30 -10.58 18.39 -4.68
CA LEU A 30 -9.28 18.52 -4.02
C LEU A 30 -8.65 17.18 -3.60
N PRO A 31 -9.35 16.28 -2.87
CA PRO A 31 -8.78 14.99 -2.49
C PRO A 31 -8.57 14.07 -3.69
N ASP A 32 -9.42 14.12 -4.71
CA ASP A 32 -9.24 13.32 -5.94
C ASP A 32 -7.97 13.74 -6.70
N LEU A 33 -7.75 15.05 -6.89
CA LEU A 33 -6.56 15.60 -7.51
C LEU A 33 -5.29 15.31 -6.68
N ALA A 34 -5.39 15.42 -5.36
CA ALA A 34 -4.29 15.09 -4.46
C ALA A 34 -3.95 13.59 -4.50
N ARG A 35 -4.95 12.70 -4.61
CA ARG A 35 -4.75 11.25 -4.73
C ARG A 35 -4.05 10.87 -6.04
N SER A 36 -4.50 11.39 -7.18
CA SER A 36 -3.87 11.08 -8.47
C SER A 36 -2.44 11.62 -8.58
N SER A 37 -2.21 12.88 -8.16
CA SER A 37 -0.86 13.46 -8.13
C SER A 37 0.03 12.79 -7.08
N GLY A 38 -0.51 12.42 -5.93
CA GLY A 38 0.21 11.73 -4.87
C GLY A 38 0.67 10.33 -5.29
N GLN A 39 -0.13 9.60 -6.07
CA GLN A 39 0.26 8.32 -6.65
C GLN A 39 1.42 8.47 -7.64
N ALA A 40 1.36 9.48 -8.53
CA ALA A 40 2.45 9.75 -9.46
C ALA A 40 3.76 10.12 -8.73
N LEU A 41 3.67 10.98 -7.70
CA LEU A 41 4.81 11.36 -6.87
C LEU A 41 5.37 10.17 -6.06
N LYS A 42 4.51 9.24 -5.62
CA LYS A 42 4.92 8.02 -4.93
C LYS A 42 5.75 7.14 -5.86
N ILE A 43 5.23 6.82 -7.04
CA ILE A 43 5.93 5.97 -8.03
C ILE A 43 7.27 6.61 -8.40
N PHE A 44 7.27 7.90 -8.71
CA PHE A 44 8.50 8.63 -9.03
C PHE A 44 9.51 8.60 -7.88
N LYS A 45 9.06 8.75 -6.62
CA LYS A 45 9.94 8.68 -5.46
C LYS A 45 10.46 7.27 -5.20
N ASP A 46 9.63 6.25 -5.36
CA ASP A 46 10.03 4.85 -5.21
C ASP A 46 11.07 4.47 -6.26
N GLU A 47 10.83 4.80 -7.53
CA GLU A 47 11.82 4.62 -8.61
C GLU A 47 13.10 5.40 -8.31
N THR A 48 13.01 6.70 -8.00
CA THR A 48 14.18 7.53 -7.67
C THR A 48 14.93 7.03 -6.42
N LYS A 49 14.24 6.43 -5.44
CA LYS A 49 14.85 5.83 -4.25
C LYS A 49 15.66 4.59 -4.61
N ASN A 50 15.16 3.72 -5.49
CA ASN A 50 15.92 2.56 -5.98
C ASN A 50 17.22 3.01 -6.67
N LEU A 51 17.17 4.08 -7.48
CA LEU A 51 18.37 4.67 -8.11
C LEU A 51 19.35 5.28 -7.09
N LYS A 52 18.88 5.65 -5.90
CA LYS A 52 19.68 6.23 -4.82
C LYS A 52 20.24 5.15 -3.87
N ASP A 53 19.48 4.07 -3.67
CA ASP A 53 19.76 2.94 -2.76
C ASP A 53 20.63 1.84 -3.39
N ASP A 54 20.93 1.87 -4.70
CA ASP A 54 21.92 0.98 -5.32
C ASP A 54 23.36 1.15 -4.74
N GLY A 55 23.54 2.03 -3.74
CA GLY A 55 24.74 2.16 -2.90
C GLY A 55 24.66 1.53 -1.50
N ASP A 56 23.48 1.15 -1.00
CA ASP A 56 23.32 0.56 0.34
C ASP A 56 22.20 -0.49 0.34
N THR A 57 22.59 -1.75 0.44
CA THR A 57 21.70 -2.90 0.65
C THR A 57 20.83 -2.69 1.89
N ASP A 58 19.51 -2.61 1.72
CA ASP A 58 18.48 -3.38 2.45
C ASP A 58 17.12 -2.64 2.45
N SER A 59 16.13 -3.17 1.74
CA SER A 59 14.73 -2.81 2.00
C SER A 59 13.77 -3.88 1.50
N ALA A 60 13.63 -4.93 2.30
CA ALA A 60 12.52 -5.88 2.26
C ALA A 60 11.15 -5.25 2.64
N ALA A 61 10.87 -3.99 2.27
CA ALA A 61 9.77 -3.19 2.82
C ALA A 61 8.68 -2.80 1.80
N ALA A 62 8.47 -3.60 0.75
CA ALA A 62 7.39 -3.38 -0.22
C ALA A 62 6.23 -4.40 -0.13
N LYS A 63 6.17 -5.25 0.91
CA LYS A 63 5.02 -6.13 1.14
C LYS A 63 4.08 -5.49 2.18
N THR A 64 2.95 -4.99 1.71
CA THR A 64 1.81 -4.54 2.53
C THR A 64 1.44 -5.64 3.55
N PRO A 65 1.10 -5.34 4.82
CA PRO A 65 0.80 -6.35 5.84
C PRO A 65 -0.28 -7.37 5.42
N GLU A 66 -1.23 -6.99 4.55
CA GLU A 66 -2.20 -7.92 3.97
C GLU A 66 -1.57 -8.98 3.05
N GLN A 67 -0.52 -8.66 2.32
CA GLN A 67 0.12 -9.60 1.38
C GLN A 67 0.97 -10.64 2.10
N LEU A 68 1.57 -10.28 3.24
CA LEU A 68 2.32 -11.22 4.09
C LEU A 68 1.38 -12.25 4.74
N GLU A 69 0.17 -11.82 5.12
CA GLU A 69 -0.87 -12.68 5.70
C GLU A 69 -1.46 -13.65 4.66
N ILE A 70 -1.73 -13.16 3.44
CA ILE A 70 -2.25 -13.99 2.33
C ILE A 70 -1.21 -15.03 1.90
N GLU A 71 0.07 -14.68 1.84
CA GLU A 71 1.13 -15.61 1.48
C GLU A 71 1.37 -16.68 2.56
N ARG A 72 1.32 -16.31 3.85
CA ARG A 72 1.34 -17.27 4.97
C ARG A 72 0.14 -18.22 4.92
N ARG A 73 -1.06 -17.72 4.64
CA ARG A 73 -2.28 -18.53 4.55
C ARG A 73 -2.24 -19.52 3.38
N ASN A 74 -1.74 -19.09 2.23
CA ASN A 74 -1.63 -19.93 1.04
C ASN A 74 -0.51 -20.98 1.18
N ALA A 75 0.61 -20.64 1.82
CA ALA A 75 1.69 -21.59 2.10
C ALA A 75 1.22 -22.73 3.02
N VAL A 76 0.46 -22.42 4.07
CA VAL A 76 -0.08 -23.43 5.01
C VAL A 76 -1.14 -24.33 4.34
N GLN A 77 -1.94 -23.82 3.40
CA GLN A 77 -2.96 -24.61 2.70
C GLN A 77 -2.36 -25.54 1.63
N SER A 78 -1.17 -25.24 1.14
CA SER A 78 -0.48 -26.02 0.11
C SER A 78 0.14 -27.32 0.66
N GLU A 79 0.44 -27.38 1.96
CA GLU A 79 0.97 -28.60 2.59
C GLU A 79 -0.13 -29.63 2.93
N THR A 80 -1.37 -29.21 3.21
CA THR A 80 -2.47 -30.15 3.55
C THR A 80 -3.06 -30.88 2.33
N HIS A 81 -2.96 -30.32 1.11
CA HIS A 81 -3.56 -30.95 -0.08
C HIS A 81 -2.65 -32.00 -0.76
N ASN A 82 -1.35 -32.03 -0.45
CA ASN A 82 -0.42 -32.99 -1.02
C ASN A 82 -0.54 -34.39 -0.39
N GLU A 83 -0.92 -34.49 0.89
CA GLU A 83 -0.92 -35.78 1.58
C GLU A 83 -2.10 -36.69 1.18
N THR A 84 -3.30 -36.15 0.89
CA THR A 84 -4.47 -36.97 0.54
C THR A 84 -4.38 -37.62 -0.84
N SER A 85 -3.60 -37.08 -1.78
CA SER A 85 -3.39 -37.71 -3.09
C SER A 85 -2.28 -38.77 -3.09
N GLY A 86 -1.41 -38.78 -2.08
CA GLY A 86 -0.32 -39.76 -1.95
C GLY A 86 -0.73 -41.10 -1.32
N GLU A 87 -1.88 -41.15 -0.64
CA GLU A 87 -2.37 -42.34 0.07
C GLU A 87 -3.18 -43.27 -0.85
N VAL A 88 -4.10 -42.74 -1.66
CA VAL A 88 -5.05 -43.55 -2.45
C VAL A 88 -4.38 -44.31 -3.61
N LEU A 89 -3.20 -43.89 -4.08
CA LEU A 89 -2.45 -44.59 -5.14
C LEU A 89 -1.47 -45.65 -4.61
N ARG A 90 -1.32 -45.79 -3.28
CA ARG A 90 -0.55 -46.89 -2.66
C ARG A 90 -1.41 -48.13 -2.45
N GLU A 91 -2.68 -47.95 -2.10
CA GLU A 91 -3.58 -49.07 -1.76
C GLU A 91 -3.86 -50.04 -2.91
N ARG A 92 -3.76 -49.61 -4.17
CA ARG A 92 -4.08 -50.46 -5.34
C ARG A 92 -2.89 -51.22 -5.93
N ARG A 93 -1.72 -51.18 -5.29
CA ARG A 93 -0.49 -51.83 -5.81
C ARG A 93 -0.14 -53.13 -5.08
N ASP A 94 -0.83 -53.45 -3.99
CA ASP A 94 -0.44 -54.56 -3.12
C ASP A 94 -1.25 -55.86 -3.34
N ASP A 95 -2.34 -55.83 -4.13
CA ASP A 95 -3.26 -56.98 -4.30
C ASP A 95 -3.04 -57.81 -5.58
N THR A 96 -1.93 -57.68 -6.31
CA THR A 96 -1.67 -58.42 -7.57
C THR A 96 -0.40 -59.26 -7.54
N THR A 97 0.02 -59.71 -6.37
CA THR A 97 1.07 -60.73 -6.26
C THR A 97 0.73 -61.70 -5.15
N ALA A 98 -0.15 -62.65 -5.49
CA ALA A 98 -0.31 -63.93 -4.82
C ALA A 98 -0.45 -65.01 -5.90
#